data_AF-A0A9W9W0C7-F1
#
_entry.id   AF-A0A9W9W0C7-F1
#
_cell.length_a   1.000
_cell.length_b   1.000
_cell.length_c   1.000
_cell.angle_alpha   90.00
_cell.angle_beta   90.00
_cell.angle_gamma   90.00
#
_symmetry.space_group_name_H-M   'P 1'
#
loop_
_entity.id
_entity.type
_entity.pdbx_description
1 polymer ?
#
loop_
_entity_poly.entity_id
_entity_poly.type
_entity_poly.pdbx_seq_one_letter_code
_entity_poly.pdbx_strand_id
1 'polypeptide(L)'
;MYQPPTYGRPIPKHKIARCQLRFGEKSWSGQTFDNIYVGISGVFRCLGPKVAIAISKSNYLVDYLELEFTHEEPQVPSAVICDSLIAELENYSRTYLEKIVGVALPNEIDEILPDLCSRLWMELDCIPLVLGQQERRRQPADYSILSTYRGWNEKHLDEQADSMVRKCIRSFGVGNIPHLDIGDHGIVNIDTAFHVHLSQAKDFQHSVTPRTWSLVRHYATDLTKRGVRIAIFSATAQGNAAANATILLLRLSHCLDIDMRWFDGLNKNMKDWDLAVYGRQFHALCRNSGITAIDYPNDKYIIVEMANTPSFQHALTVLQAYNEYYDLLKVSASPPFLRKLLLCVRQTHGNTDGDFYASVASHIASNMKDLEKFIAVTPIKLPDQIWNTLLSKAELVILFSDSKDCEGRFLEAVQKKNKTIIRTEGLGPYASLVEINENVFTVGIADFHAMGQCLFQNLTLQGHRHPYNPRPNNICDEITTTGNAVNWLFLASALSNGDRIEPNGEYIYRLAQGRMEES
;
A
#
# COMPACT_ATOMS: atom_id res chain seq x y z
N MET A 1 10.45 20.55 -42.54
CA MET A 1 11.15 21.63 -41.83
C MET A 1 10.13 22.23 -40.88
N TYR A 2 10.16 21.84 -39.60
CA TYR A 2 9.16 22.20 -38.60
C TYR A 2 9.35 23.67 -38.21
N GLN A 3 8.36 24.53 -38.48
CA GLN A 3 8.32 25.88 -37.90
C GLN A 3 7.56 25.79 -36.57
N PRO A 4 8.17 26.15 -35.43
CA PRO A 4 7.47 26.11 -34.15
C PRO A 4 6.32 27.14 -34.14
N PRO A 5 5.16 26.80 -33.56
CA PRO A 5 4.03 27.73 -33.45
C PRO A 5 4.41 28.95 -32.60
N THR A 6 4.05 30.13 -33.07
CA THR A 6 4.27 31.42 -32.40
C THR A 6 3.13 31.72 -31.45
N TYR A 7 3.09 31.04 -30.31
CA TYR A 7 2.30 31.47 -29.15
C TYR A 7 3.24 31.57 -27.95
N GLY A 8 3.68 32.79 -27.65
CA GLY A 8 4.69 33.04 -26.63
C GLY A 8 4.09 33.78 -25.45
N ARG A 9 3.82 33.06 -24.36
CA ARG A 9 3.71 33.66 -23.02
C ARG A 9 4.97 34.50 -22.77
N PRO A 10 4.88 35.77 -22.33
CA PRO A 10 6.06 36.55 -22.03
C PRO A 10 6.85 35.86 -20.92
N ILE A 11 8.08 35.45 -21.22
CA ILE A 11 8.91 34.74 -20.26
C ILE A 11 9.25 35.71 -19.12
N PRO A 12 8.97 35.37 -17.84
CA PRO A 12 9.28 36.27 -16.75
C PRO A 12 10.80 36.48 -16.65
N LYS A 13 11.28 37.63 -17.15
CA LYS A 13 12.73 37.96 -17.22
C LYS A 13 13.46 37.82 -15.89
N HIS A 14 12.76 37.98 -14.76
CA HIS A 14 13.31 37.81 -13.41
C HIS A 14 13.59 36.34 -13.03
N LYS A 15 12.86 35.36 -13.59
CA LYS A 15 13.11 33.92 -13.36
C LYS A 15 14.34 33.45 -14.14
N ILE A 16 14.41 33.78 -15.43
CA ILE A 16 15.57 33.45 -16.29
C ILE A 16 16.86 34.03 -15.69
N ALA A 17 16.83 35.32 -15.31
CA ALA A 17 17.99 36.01 -14.75
C ALA A 17 18.45 35.47 -13.38
N ARG A 18 17.63 34.73 -12.63
CA ARG A 18 18.02 34.18 -11.32
C ARG A 18 18.44 32.71 -11.37
N CYS A 19 17.84 31.91 -12.25
CA CYS A 19 18.23 30.52 -12.44
C CYS A 19 19.50 30.38 -13.30
N GLN A 20 19.66 31.18 -14.36
CA GLN A 20 20.78 31.01 -15.30
C GLN A 20 22.03 31.85 -14.99
N LEU A 21 21.93 32.96 -14.24
CA LEU A 21 23.08 33.87 -14.03
C LEU A 21 23.91 33.61 -12.76
N ARG A 22 23.52 32.68 -11.87
CA ARG A 22 24.28 32.39 -10.62
C ARG A 22 24.59 30.92 -10.34
N PHE A 23 23.85 29.98 -10.90
CA PHE A 23 24.05 28.54 -10.68
C PHE A 23 23.85 27.79 -12.00
N GLY A 24 24.62 26.73 -12.26
CA GLY A 24 24.48 25.94 -13.50
C GLY A 24 23.16 25.15 -13.52
N GLU A 25 22.70 24.74 -14.72
CA GLU A 25 21.43 24.02 -14.96
C GLU A 25 21.27 22.75 -14.09
N LYS A 26 22.37 22.09 -13.73
CA LYS A 26 22.41 20.87 -12.91
C LYS A 26 22.67 21.13 -11.42
N SER A 27 22.68 22.38 -10.98
CA SER A 27 23.01 22.76 -9.61
C SER A 27 21.83 22.55 -8.66
N TRP A 28 22.08 21.87 -7.54
CA TRP A 28 21.09 21.68 -6.48
C TRP A 28 20.91 22.93 -5.60
N SER A 29 21.72 23.98 -5.83
CA SER A 29 21.67 25.25 -5.09
C SER A 29 20.74 26.29 -5.74
N GLY A 30 20.03 25.91 -6.81
CA GLY A 30 19.04 26.74 -7.50
C GLY A 30 17.68 26.81 -6.79
N GLN A 31 16.82 27.73 -7.24
CA GLN A 31 15.43 27.81 -6.78
C GLN A 31 14.62 26.63 -7.36
N THR A 32 13.63 26.15 -6.60
CA THR A 32 12.74 25.07 -7.06
C THR A 32 11.96 25.50 -8.31
N PHE A 33 11.81 24.58 -9.26
CA PHE A 33 10.92 24.76 -10.41
C PHE A 33 9.46 24.78 -9.97
N ASP A 34 8.63 25.56 -10.67
CA ASP A 34 7.18 25.48 -10.46
C ASP A 34 6.65 24.19 -11.08
N ASN A 35 5.67 23.57 -10.44
CA ASN A 35 5.03 22.37 -10.96
C ASN A 35 3.87 22.72 -11.89
N ILE A 36 3.78 21.98 -12.99
CA ILE A 36 2.71 22.06 -13.98
C ILE A 36 2.15 20.67 -14.28
N TYR A 37 0.94 20.66 -14.80
CA TYR A 37 0.21 19.48 -15.24
C TYR A 37 -0.20 19.66 -16.69
N VAL A 38 -0.28 18.56 -17.41
CA VAL A 38 -0.60 18.55 -18.83
C VAL A 38 -1.84 17.70 -19.10
N GLY A 39 -2.69 18.15 -20.00
CA GLY A 39 -3.78 17.38 -20.58
C GLY A 39 -3.58 17.29 -22.08
N ILE A 40 -3.66 16.08 -22.62
CA ILE A 40 -3.51 15.81 -24.05
C ILE A 40 -4.86 15.36 -24.59
N SER A 41 -5.25 15.84 -25.77
CA SER A 41 -6.32 15.24 -26.58
C SER A 41 -5.91 15.21 -28.05
N GLY A 42 -6.48 14.33 -28.86
CA GLY A 42 -6.06 14.18 -30.26
C GLY A 42 -7.10 13.54 -31.16
N VAL A 43 -7.03 13.86 -32.45
CA VAL A 43 -7.82 13.26 -33.52
C VAL A 43 -6.86 12.64 -34.52
N PHE A 44 -7.01 11.32 -34.74
CA PHE A 44 -6.10 10.52 -35.57
C PHE A 44 -6.78 9.89 -36.79
N ARG A 45 -8.07 10.15 -37.01
CA ARG A 45 -8.90 9.48 -38.04
C ARG A 45 -8.80 10.09 -39.44
N CYS A 46 -8.02 11.15 -39.65
CA CYS A 46 -7.94 11.89 -40.91
C CYS A 46 -6.50 12.01 -41.42
N LEU A 47 -6.34 12.32 -42.72
CA LEU A 47 -5.06 12.76 -43.32
C LEU A 47 -4.60 14.04 -42.60
N GLY A 48 -3.77 13.87 -41.58
CA GLY A 48 -3.30 14.93 -40.70
C GLY A 48 -3.78 14.78 -39.27
N PRO A 49 -3.13 13.91 -38.45
CA PRO A 49 -3.37 13.87 -37.02
C PRO A 49 -3.19 15.25 -36.39
N LYS A 50 -4.07 15.59 -35.45
CA LYS A 50 -3.97 16.80 -34.64
C LYS A 50 -3.96 16.44 -33.17
N VAL A 51 -3.06 17.05 -32.42
CA VAL A 51 -2.94 16.84 -30.98
C VAL A 51 -2.97 18.20 -30.28
N ALA A 52 -3.89 18.35 -29.34
CA ALA A 52 -3.99 19.51 -28.46
C ALA A 52 -3.36 19.19 -27.10
N ILE A 53 -2.67 20.19 -26.55
CA ILE A 53 -2.00 20.12 -25.26
C ILE A 53 -2.43 21.32 -24.43
N ALA A 54 -3.08 21.06 -23.29
CA ALA A 54 -3.42 22.07 -22.31
C ALA A 54 -2.47 21.97 -21.12
N ILE A 55 -1.87 23.09 -20.73
CA ILE A 55 -0.89 23.16 -19.63
C ILE A 55 -1.50 23.99 -18.51
N SER A 56 -1.55 23.45 -17.31
CA SER A 56 -2.19 24.09 -16.16
C SER A 56 -1.31 24.02 -14.92
N LYS A 57 -1.38 25.07 -14.10
CA LYS A 57 -1.00 24.99 -12.69
C LYS A 57 -2.19 24.46 -11.89
N SER A 58 -2.00 24.23 -10.59
CA SER A 58 -3.02 23.64 -9.72
C SER A 58 -4.36 24.41 -9.69
N ASN A 59 -4.37 25.71 -10.04
CA ASN A 59 -5.52 26.59 -9.90
C ASN A 59 -5.92 27.38 -11.17
N TYR A 60 -5.14 27.36 -12.25
CA TYR A 60 -5.50 28.01 -13.51
C TYR A 60 -4.74 27.43 -14.71
N LEU A 61 -5.38 27.50 -15.88
CA LEU A 61 -4.80 27.17 -17.18
C LEU A 61 -3.69 28.18 -17.52
N VAL A 62 -2.50 27.68 -17.86
CA VAL A 62 -1.30 28.47 -18.14
C VAL A 62 -1.14 28.72 -19.63
N ASP A 63 -1.24 27.66 -20.43
CA ASP A 63 -0.94 27.72 -21.86
C ASP A 63 -1.67 26.61 -22.64
N TYR A 64 -1.68 26.76 -23.95
CA TYR A 64 -2.29 25.85 -24.90
C TYR A 64 -1.43 25.71 -26.16
N LEU A 65 -1.17 24.47 -26.58
CA LEU A 65 -0.40 24.14 -27.78
C LEU A 65 -1.22 23.21 -28.68
N GLU A 66 -1.06 23.36 -29.99
CA GLU A 66 -1.65 22.46 -30.99
C GLU A 66 -0.57 22.01 -31.96
N LEU A 67 -0.45 20.69 -32.12
CA LEU A 67 0.49 20.05 -33.03
C LEU A 67 -0.29 19.44 -34.19
N GLU A 68 0.02 19.87 -35.40
CA GLU A 68 -0.53 19.33 -36.63
C GLU A 68 0.53 18.52 -37.37
N PHE A 69 0.19 17.29 -37.75
CA PHE A 69 1.12 16.38 -38.41
C PHE A 69 0.78 16.27 -39.90
N THR A 70 1.45 17.04 -40.74
CA THR A 70 1.34 16.91 -42.21
C THR A 70 2.32 15.85 -42.71
N HIS A 71 1.84 14.76 -43.29
CA HIS A 71 2.69 13.72 -43.87
C HIS A 71 2.20 13.36 -45.27
N GLU A 72 3.15 13.09 -46.17
CA GLU A 72 2.86 12.72 -47.56
C GLU A 72 2.25 11.31 -47.69
N GLU A 73 2.36 10.48 -46.64
CA GLU A 73 1.80 9.15 -46.57
C GLU A 73 0.42 9.13 -45.88
N PRO A 74 -0.45 8.15 -46.17
CA PRO A 74 -1.83 8.12 -45.67
C PRO A 74 -1.98 8.08 -44.15
N GLN A 75 -0.94 7.62 -43.43
CA GLN A 75 -0.92 7.51 -41.97
C GLN A 75 0.46 7.88 -41.42
N VAL A 76 0.49 8.71 -40.39
CA VAL A 76 1.73 9.09 -39.70
C VAL A 76 2.11 7.97 -38.71
N PRO A 77 3.35 7.46 -38.72
CA PRO A 77 3.78 6.47 -37.74
C PRO A 77 3.63 6.98 -36.31
N SER A 78 3.10 6.16 -35.40
CA SER A 78 2.90 6.50 -33.98
C SER A 78 4.20 6.96 -33.30
N ALA A 79 5.33 6.36 -33.66
CA ALA A 79 6.66 6.74 -33.15
C ALA A 79 7.00 8.22 -33.43
N VAL A 80 6.69 8.72 -34.63
CA VAL A 80 6.96 10.12 -35.02
C VAL A 80 6.10 11.08 -34.21
N ILE A 81 4.84 10.70 -33.93
CA ILE A 81 3.93 11.47 -33.10
C ILE A 81 4.44 11.50 -31.65
N CYS A 82 4.82 10.35 -31.09
CA CYS A 82 5.39 10.25 -29.75
C CYS A 82 6.67 11.08 -29.61
N ASP A 83 7.60 10.99 -30.56
CA ASP A 83 8.85 11.76 -30.56
C ASP A 83 8.58 13.26 -30.53
N SER A 84 7.64 13.72 -31.36
CA SER A 84 7.29 15.14 -31.43
C SER A 84 6.63 15.62 -30.13
N LEU A 85 5.75 14.82 -29.53
CA LEU A 85 5.11 15.16 -28.25
C LEU A 85 6.10 15.24 -27.10
N ILE A 86 7.00 14.25 -26.97
CA ILE A 86 8.03 14.26 -25.92
C ILE A 86 8.95 15.46 -26.10
N ALA A 87 9.42 15.72 -27.33
CA ALA A 87 10.31 16.85 -27.62
C ALA A 87 9.64 18.20 -27.30
N GLU A 88 8.37 18.38 -27.63
CA GLU A 88 7.63 19.61 -27.35
C GLU A 88 7.48 19.84 -25.83
N LEU A 89 7.11 18.80 -25.08
CA LEU A 89 6.97 18.88 -23.63
C LEU A 89 8.31 19.11 -22.92
N GLU A 90 9.39 18.46 -23.38
CA GLU A 90 10.74 18.69 -22.87
C GLU A 90 11.21 20.13 -23.13
N ASN A 91 10.98 20.61 -24.35
CA ASN A 91 11.33 21.97 -24.76
C ASN A 91 10.55 23.01 -23.94
N TYR A 92 9.26 22.78 -23.72
CA TYR A 92 8.44 23.64 -22.87
C TYR A 92 8.98 23.69 -21.43
N SER A 93 9.22 22.51 -20.83
CA SER A 93 9.76 22.36 -19.48
C SER A 93 11.09 23.12 -19.29
N ARG A 94 12.02 22.99 -20.25
CA ARG A 94 13.32 23.68 -20.24
C ARG A 94 13.20 25.19 -20.45
N THR A 95 12.36 25.61 -21.39
CA THR A 95 12.18 27.02 -21.74
C THR A 95 11.60 27.82 -20.58
N TYR A 96 10.60 27.26 -19.90
CA TYR A 96 9.89 27.95 -18.82
C TYR A 96 10.43 27.61 -17.42
N LEU A 97 11.35 26.65 -17.30
CA LEU A 97 11.89 26.16 -16.03
C LEU A 97 10.76 25.69 -15.09
N GLU A 98 9.88 24.84 -15.61
CA GLU A 98 8.71 24.30 -14.92
C GLU A 98 8.74 22.76 -15.00
N LYS A 99 8.48 22.05 -13.90
CA LYS A 99 8.46 20.60 -13.86
C LYS A 99 7.06 20.09 -14.19
N ILE A 100 6.96 19.27 -15.23
CA ILE A 100 5.74 18.51 -15.52
C ILE A 100 5.65 17.37 -14.51
N VAL A 101 4.62 17.41 -13.67
CA VAL A 101 4.37 16.40 -12.63
C VAL A 101 3.53 15.24 -13.17
N GLY A 102 2.46 15.58 -13.89
CA GLY A 102 1.50 14.61 -14.39
C GLY A 102 0.96 15.01 -15.75
N VAL A 103 0.65 14.00 -16.55
CA VAL A 103 0.09 14.15 -17.90
C VAL A 103 -1.14 13.27 -17.98
N ALA A 104 -2.32 13.84 -18.26
CA ALA A 104 -3.52 13.05 -18.52
C ALA A 104 -3.85 12.98 -20.00
N LEU A 105 -4.24 11.80 -20.47
CA LEU A 105 -4.72 11.54 -21.81
C LEU A 105 -5.92 10.58 -21.78
N PRO A 106 -6.75 10.55 -22.83
CA PRO A 106 -7.81 9.56 -22.97
C PRO A 106 -7.32 8.18 -23.39
N ASN A 107 -8.12 7.14 -23.10
CA ASN A 107 -7.86 5.75 -23.47
C ASN A 107 -7.54 5.57 -24.96
N GLU A 108 -8.24 6.26 -25.85
CA GLU A 108 -8.06 6.13 -27.30
C GLU A 108 -6.67 6.60 -27.73
N ILE A 109 -6.07 7.56 -27.02
CA ILE A 109 -4.70 8.02 -27.33
C ILE A 109 -3.70 6.97 -26.90
N ASP A 110 -3.89 6.34 -25.74
CA ASP A 110 -3.02 5.26 -25.27
C ASP A 110 -3.08 4.04 -26.21
N GLU A 111 -4.26 3.72 -26.75
CA GLU A 111 -4.43 2.65 -27.75
C GLU A 111 -3.70 2.95 -29.08
N ILE A 112 -3.71 4.21 -29.53
CA ILE A 112 -3.08 4.64 -30.79
C ILE A 112 -1.57 4.87 -30.62
N LEU A 113 -1.15 5.37 -29.46
CA LEU A 113 0.21 5.74 -29.11
C LEU A 113 0.66 4.95 -27.87
N PRO A 114 0.77 3.62 -27.94
CA PRO A 114 1.01 2.77 -26.76
C PRO A 114 2.29 3.14 -26.02
N ASP A 115 3.30 3.60 -26.75
CA ASP A 115 4.62 3.93 -26.21
C ASP A 115 4.70 5.31 -25.54
N LEU A 116 3.66 6.14 -25.66
CA LEU A 116 3.71 7.51 -25.15
C LEU A 116 3.83 7.53 -23.62
N CYS A 117 3.02 6.74 -22.91
CA CYS A 117 2.97 6.77 -21.45
C CYS A 117 4.28 6.32 -20.79
N SER A 118 4.88 5.22 -21.25
CA SER A 118 6.16 4.76 -20.70
C SER A 118 7.30 5.74 -20.98
N ARG A 119 7.29 6.41 -22.14
CA ARG A 119 8.25 7.47 -22.48
C ARG A 119 8.05 8.74 -21.66
N LEU A 120 6.81 9.16 -21.41
CA LEU A 120 6.50 10.28 -20.51
C LEU A 120 7.09 10.05 -19.11
N TRP A 121 7.02 8.82 -18.60
CA TRP A 121 7.65 8.46 -17.35
C TRP A 121 9.18 8.40 -17.46
N MET A 122 9.73 7.65 -18.41
CA MET A 122 11.18 7.39 -18.49
C MET A 122 12.01 8.59 -18.94
N GLU A 123 11.51 9.40 -19.87
CA GLU A 123 12.24 10.54 -20.46
C GLU A 123 11.94 11.86 -19.74
N LEU A 124 10.71 12.07 -19.26
CA LEU A 124 10.30 13.33 -18.62
C LEU A 124 10.06 13.22 -17.11
N ASP A 125 10.10 12.02 -16.53
CA ASP A 125 9.86 11.76 -15.11
C ASP A 125 8.52 12.36 -14.64
N CYS A 126 7.46 12.11 -15.42
CA CYS A 126 6.10 12.57 -15.12
C CYS A 126 5.13 11.40 -15.08
N ILE A 127 4.04 11.54 -14.33
CA ILE A 127 3.06 10.47 -14.13
C ILE A 127 1.99 10.52 -15.22
N PRO A 128 1.98 9.59 -16.20
CA PRO A 128 0.90 9.47 -17.18
C PRO A 128 -0.39 8.91 -16.54
N LEU A 129 -1.51 9.58 -16.80
CA LEU A 129 -2.85 9.16 -16.41
C LEU A 129 -3.71 8.94 -17.66
N VAL A 130 -4.08 7.71 -17.91
CA VAL A 130 -5.01 7.31 -18.96
C VAL A 130 -6.41 7.26 -18.36
N LEU A 131 -7.31 8.12 -18.85
CA LEU A 131 -8.60 8.38 -18.23
C LEU A 131 -9.76 8.11 -19.16
N GLY A 132 -10.72 7.32 -18.67
CA GLY A 132 -11.97 7.07 -19.37
C GLY A 132 -12.77 8.34 -19.69
N GLN A 133 -13.39 8.32 -20.87
CA GLN A 133 -14.32 9.33 -21.32
C GLN A 133 -15.76 8.91 -20.96
N GLN A 134 -16.59 9.87 -20.56
CA GLN A 134 -18.02 9.62 -20.41
C GLN A 134 -18.74 10.20 -21.64
N GLU A 135 -19.32 9.34 -22.46
CA GLU A 135 -20.02 9.74 -23.69
C GLU A 135 -21.45 10.26 -23.44
N ARG A 136 -21.90 10.29 -22.18
CA ARG A 136 -23.27 10.68 -21.84
C ARG A 136 -23.57 12.08 -22.38
N ARG A 137 -24.51 12.15 -23.32
CA ARG A 137 -25.12 13.40 -23.77
C ARG A 137 -26.01 14.00 -22.69
N ARG A 138 -25.99 15.32 -22.60
CA ARG A 138 -26.88 16.09 -21.72
C ARG A 138 -28.35 15.72 -22.01
N GLN A 139 -29.10 15.41 -20.98
CA GLN A 139 -30.54 15.22 -21.07
C GLN A 139 -31.31 16.43 -20.53
N PRO A 140 -32.52 16.73 -21.04
CA PRO A 140 -33.34 17.85 -20.56
C PRO A 140 -33.68 17.77 -19.06
N ALA A 141 -33.71 16.56 -18.50
CA ALA A 141 -33.97 16.31 -17.08
C ALA A 141 -32.71 16.33 -16.19
N ASP A 142 -31.54 16.64 -16.76
CA ASP A 142 -30.30 16.71 -15.99
C ASP A 142 -30.29 17.96 -15.11
N TYR A 143 -30.05 17.77 -13.80
CA TYR A 143 -29.91 18.85 -12.82
C TYR A 143 -28.45 19.00 -12.37
N SER A 144 -28.11 20.16 -11.79
CA SER A 144 -26.76 20.43 -11.23
C SER A 144 -25.64 20.27 -12.27
N ILE A 145 -24.51 19.67 -11.91
CA ILE A 145 -23.30 19.48 -12.74
C ILE A 145 -23.63 18.81 -14.10
N LEU A 146 -24.59 17.89 -14.12
CA LEU A 146 -25.00 17.18 -15.34
C LEU A 146 -25.71 18.13 -16.33
N SER A 147 -26.39 19.17 -15.85
CA SER A 147 -27.03 20.17 -16.71
C SER A 147 -26.03 21.00 -17.51
N THR A 148 -24.75 21.05 -17.10
CA THR A 148 -23.69 21.77 -17.83
C THR A 148 -22.77 20.84 -18.62
N TYR A 149 -22.96 19.51 -18.51
CA TYR A 149 -22.08 18.52 -19.11
C TYR A 149 -22.49 18.22 -20.56
N ARG A 150 -21.72 18.69 -21.55
CA ARG A 150 -21.97 18.46 -22.99
C ARG A 150 -21.64 17.03 -23.48
N GLY A 151 -20.96 16.22 -22.69
CA GLY A 151 -20.41 14.95 -23.17
C GLY A 151 -19.05 15.13 -23.86
N TRP A 152 -18.29 14.04 -23.99
CA TRP A 152 -16.94 14.08 -24.55
C TRP A 152 -16.91 14.51 -26.03
N ASN A 153 -17.75 13.87 -26.85
CA ASN A 153 -17.76 14.05 -28.31
C ASN A 153 -18.28 15.43 -28.79
N GLU A 154 -18.90 16.21 -27.91
CA GLU A 154 -19.36 17.57 -28.22
C GLU A 154 -18.33 18.65 -27.89
N LYS A 155 -17.23 18.29 -27.22
CA LYS A 155 -16.17 19.24 -26.85
C LYS A 155 -15.18 19.43 -28.00
N HIS A 156 -14.73 20.67 -28.18
CA HIS A 156 -13.59 20.97 -29.03
C HIS A 156 -12.29 20.38 -28.45
N LEU A 157 -11.26 20.25 -29.30
CA LEU A 157 -10.03 19.53 -28.94
C LEU A 157 -9.29 20.20 -27.76
N ASP A 158 -9.36 21.52 -27.70
CA ASP A 158 -8.86 22.35 -26.59
C ASP A 158 -9.64 22.13 -25.30
N GLU A 159 -10.97 22.12 -25.36
CA GLU A 159 -11.84 21.82 -24.21
C GLU A 159 -11.64 20.39 -23.69
N GLN A 160 -11.32 19.44 -24.57
CA GLN A 160 -10.96 18.07 -24.20
C GLN A 160 -9.62 18.03 -23.46
N ALA A 161 -8.58 18.67 -24.00
CA ALA A 161 -7.27 18.77 -23.37
C ALA A 161 -7.35 19.47 -21.99
N ASP A 162 -8.08 20.59 -21.90
CA ASP A 162 -8.33 21.30 -20.63
C ASP A 162 -9.16 20.45 -19.64
N SER A 163 -10.11 19.65 -20.15
CA SER A 163 -10.80 18.66 -19.32
C SER A 163 -9.83 17.60 -18.79
N MET A 164 -8.86 17.15 -19.57
CA MET A 164 -7.87 16.15 -19.15
C MET A 164 -6.92 16.71 -18.10
N VAL A 165 -6.37 17.92 -18.29
CA VAL A 165 -5.45 18.50 -17.29
C VAL A 165 -6.14 18.73 -15.94
N ARG A 166 -7.41 19.15 -15.92
CA ARG A 166 -8.17 19.29 -14.67
C ARG A 166 -8.49 17.96 -14.00
N LYS A 167 -8.62 16.87 -14.75
CA LYS A 167 -8.75 15.53 -14.16
C LYS A 167 -7.40 15.05 -13.64
N CYS A 168 -6.31 15.31 -14.37
CA CYS A 168 -4.94 15.05 -13.95
C CYS A 168 -4.68 15.64 -12.56
N ILE A 169 -4.88 16.96 -12.40
CA ILE A 169 -4.64 17.69 -11.14
C ILE A 169 -5.41 17.06 -9.97
N ARG A 170 -6.64 16.60 -10.20
CA ARG A 170 -7.49 15.98 -9.17
C ARG A 170 -6.97 14.64 -8.64
N SER A 171 -6.06 13.99 -9.37
CA SER A 171 -5.46 12.72 -8.94
C SER A 171 -4.29 12.92 -7.97
N PHE A 172 -3.84 14.15 -7.73
CA PHE A 172 -2.70 14.47 -6.87
C PHE A 172 -3.13 15.15 -5.57
N GLY A 173 -2.58 14.68 -4.46
CA GLY A 173 -2.74 15.27 -3.14
C GLY A 173 -1.65 16.28 -2.78
N VAL A 174 -1.53 16.55 -1.48
CA VAL A 174 -0.49 17.44 -0.93
C VAL A 174 0.89 16.91 -1.29
N GLY A 175 1.77 17.80 -1.75
CA GLY A 175 3.12 17.44 -2.18
C GLY A 175 3.21 16.85 -3.58
N ASN A 176 2.12 16.88 -4.37
CA ASN A 176 2.04 16.31 -5.71
C ASN A 176 2.25 14.78 -5.73
N ILE A 177 1.76 14.11 -4.69
CA ILE A 177 1.77 12.66 -4.55
C ILE A 177 0.42 12.15 -5.04
N PRO A 178 0.35 11.16 -5.96
CA PRO A 178 -0.90 10.53 -6.35
C PRO A 178 -1.69 10.01 -5.14
N HIS A 179 -3.02 10.10 -5.20
CA HIS A 179 -3.86 9.58 -4.13
C HIS A 179 -3.70 8.06 -3.99
N LEU A 180 -3.56 7.59 -2.75
CA LEU A 180 -3.79 6.18 -2.44
C LEU A 180 -5.27 5.88 -2.63
N ASP A 181 -5.58 4.96 -3.53
CA ASP A 181 -6.94 4.58 -3.83
C ASP A 181 -7.27 3.21 -3.22
N ILE A 182 -8.30 3.19 -2.36
CA ILE A 182 -8.85 1.99 -1.75
C ILE A 182 -10.28 1.88 -2.26
N GLY A 183 -10.48 0.91 -3.14
CA GLY A 183 -11.77 0.63 -3.76
C GLY A 183 -12.71 -0.16 -2.83
N ASP A 184 -13.84 -0.54 -3.40
CA ASP A 184 -14.85 -1.32 -2.71
C ASP A 184 -14.25 -2.61 -2.13
N HIS A 185 -14.75 -3.04 -0.97
CA HIS A 185 -14.30 -4.25 -0.27
C HIS A 185 -12.81 -4.25 0.12
N GLY A 186 -12.18 -3.07 0.24
CA GLY A 186 -10.80 -2.94 0.70
C GLY A 186 -9.76 -3.34 -0.35
N ILE A 187 -10.14 -3.39 -1.63
CA ILE A 187 -9.20 -3.58 -2.73
C ILE A 187 -8.27 -2.36 -2.79
N VAL A 188 -6.97 -2.61 -2.84
CA VAL A 188 -5.99 -1.56 -3.13
C VAL A 188 -5.94 -1.35 -4.63
N ASN A 189 -6.44 -0.21 -5.07
CA ASN A 189 -6.48 0.19 -6.47
C ASN A 189 -5.08 0.67 -6.89
N ILE A 190 -4.20 -0.28 -7.24
CA ILE A 190 -2.86 -0.02 -7.76
C ILE A 190 -2.93 1.00 -8.88
N ASP A 191 -2.01 1.98 -8.88
CA ASP A 191 -1.89 2.96 -9.96
C ASP A 191 -3.21 3.70 -10.24
N THR A 192 -3.98 4.00 -9.18
CA THR A 192 -5.34 4.56 -9.27
C THR A 192 -6.25 3.67 -10.13
N ALA A 193 -6.38 2.40 -9.76
CA ALA A 193 -7.13 1.39 -10.52
C ALA A 193 -6.61 1.23 -11.96
N PHE A 194 -5.28 1.19 -12.10
CA PHE A 194 -4.53 1.07 -13.36
C PHE A 194 -4.77 2.22 -14.35
N HIS A 195 -5.28 3.38 -13.90
CA HIS A 195 -5.31 4.57 -14.76
C HIS A 195 -3.92 5.20 -14.91
N VAL A 196 -2.96 4.90 -14.03
CA VAL A 196 -1.56 5.37 -14.16
C VAL A 196 -0.74 4.35 -14.95
N HIS A 197 -0.26 4.73 -16.15
CA HIS A 197 0.42 3.82 -17.09
C HIS A 197 1.95 4.06 -17.12
N LEU A 198 2.71 3.64 -16.09
CA LEU A 198 4.15 3.94 -16.02
C LEU A 198 5.05 3.10 -16.92
N SER A 199 4.69 1.82 -17.12
CA SER A 199 5.57 0.82 -17.74
C SER A 199 4.76 -0.27 -18.42
N GLN A 200 5.28 -0.80 -19.51
CA GLN A 200 4.72 -1.94 -20.24
C GLN A 200 5.54 -3.22 -20.00
N ALA A 201 5.01 -4.36 -20.47
CA ALA A 201 5.71 -5.65 -20.39
C ALA A 201 7.13 -5.62 -20.98
N LYS A 202 7.35 -4.89 -22.09
CA LYS A 202 8.67 -4.76 -22.72
C LYS A 202 9.69 -4.05 -21.80
N ASP A 203 9.24 -3.09 -21.00
CA ASP A 203 10.13 -2.34 -20.09
C ASP A 203 10.63 -3.24 -18.96
N PHE A 204 9.76 -4.13 -18.44
CA PHE A 204 10.16 -5.17 -17.49
C PHE A 204 11.06 -6.24 -18.10
N GLN A 205 10.85 -6.58 -19.38
CA GLN A 205 11.73 -7.51 -20.10
C GLN A 205 13.16 -6.98 -20.19
N HIS A 206 13.32 -5.67 -20.44
CA HIS A 206 14.65 -5.04 -20.52
C HIS A 206 15.37 -4.96 -19.17
N SER A 207 14.65 -5.12 -18.05
CA SER A 207 15.22 -5.01 -16.71
C SER A 207 15.90 -6.29 -16.20
N VAL A 208 15.84 -7.39 -16.96
CA VAL A 208 16.37 -8.71 -16.57
C VAL A 208 16.98 -9.44 -17.75
N THR A 209 17.71 -10.51 -17.47
CA THR A 209 18.23 -11.39 -18.51
C THR A 209 17.10 -12.10 -19.29
N PRO A 210 17.35 -12.49 -20.56
CA PRO A 210 16.37 -13.23 -21.35
C PRO A 210 15.91 -14.53 -20.69
N ARG A 211 16.79 -15.19 -19.92
CA ARG A 211 16.45 -16.42 -19.18
C ARG A 211 15.39 -16.15 -18.13
N THR A 212 15.55 -15.09 -17.33
CA THR A 212 14.56 -14.67 -16.32
C THR A 212 13.24 -14.29 -16.97
N TRP A 213 13.28 -13.56 -18.07
CA TRP A 213 12.06 -13.19 -18.79
C TRP A 213 11.29 -14.42 -19.32
N SER A 214 12.00 -15.43 -19.84
CA SER A 214 11.39 -16.68 -20.29
C SER A 214 10.65 -17.40 -19.15
N LEU A 215 11.21 -17.40 -17.93
CA LEU A 215 10.53 -17.97 -16.75
C LEU A 215 9.25 -17.21 -16.42
N VAL A 216 9.31 -15.88 -16.38
CA VAL A 216 8.14 -15.03 -16.14
C VAL A 216 7.05 -15.34 -17.17
N ARG A 217 7.39 -15.38 -18.46
CA ARG A 217 6.46 -15.67 -19.54
C ARG A 217 5.89 -17.09 -19.46
N HIS A 218 6.69 -18.08 -19.10
CA HIS A 218 6.26 -19.46 -18.94
C HIS A 218 5.14 -19.56 -17.89
N TYR A 219 5.40 -19.11 -16.66
CA TYR A 219 4.41 -19.21 -15.58
C TYR A 219 3.22 -18.26 -15.76
N ALA A 220 3.43 -17.06 -16.31
CA ALA A 220 2.32 -16.18 -16.68
C ALA A 220 1.36 -16.82 -17.69
N THR A 221 1.92 -17.47 -18.72
CA THR A 221 1.14 -18.16 -19.75
C THR A 221 0.36 -19.35 -19.17
N ASP A 222 0.96 -20.10 -18.26
CA ASP A 222 0.27 -21.19 -17.56
C ASP A 222 -0.92 -20.68 -16.73
N LEU A 223 -0.69 -19.68 -15.87
CA LEU A 223 -1.70 -19.10 -14.99
C LEU A 223 -2.89 -18.52 -15.77
N THR A 224 -2.61 -17.78 -16.84
CA THR A 224 -3.63 -17.18 -17.70
C THR A 224 -4.44 -18.23 -18.45
N LYS A 225 -3.80 -19.25 -19.04
CA LYS A 225 -4.49 -20.36 -19.71
C LYS A 225 -5.42 -21.13 -18.79
N ARG A 226 -5.03 -21.33 -17.53
CA ARG A 226 -5.83 -22.03 -16.52
C ARG A 226 -6.85 -21.13 -15.81
N GLY A 227 -6.86 -19.82 -16.08
CA GLY A 227 -7.77 -18.86 -15.44
C GLY A 227 -7.55 -18.74 -13.93
N VAL A 228 -6.31 -18.91 -13.46
CA VAL A 228 -5.97 -18.85 -12.03
C VAL A 228 -6.06 -17.41 -11.54
N ARG A 229 -6.72 -17.21 -10.40
CA ARG A 229 -6.85 -15.91 -9.73
C ARG A 229 -6.04 -15.90 -8.45
N ILE A 230 -5.31 -14.82 -8.22
CA ILE A 230 -4.41 -14.66 -7.08
C ILE A 230 -4.91 -13.48 -6.24
N ALA A 231 -5.09 -13.71 -4.93
CA ALA A 231 -5.44 -12.67 -3.97
C ALA A 231 -4.31 -12.50 -2.94
N ILE A 232 -3.78 -11.28 -2.84
CA ILE A 232 -2.79 -10.89 -1.84
C ILE A 232 -3.52 -10.12 -0.73
N PHE A 233 -3.31 -10.51 0.51
CA PHE A 233 -3.82 -9.80 1.68
C PHE A 233 -2.63 -9.21 2.46
N SER A 234 -2.72 -7.94 2.81
CA SER A 234 -1.70 -7.27 3.64
C SER A 234 -2.35 -6.46 4.74
N ALA A 235 -1.63 -6.18 5.84
CA ALA A 235 -2.14 -5.34 6.93
C ALA A 235 -2.22 -3.83 6.59
N THR A 236 -1.48 -3.36 5.58
CA THR A 236 -1.47 -1.93 5.18
C THR A 236 -1.27 -1.77 3.68
N ALA A 237 -2.05 -0.89 3.04
CA ALA A 237 -1.80 -0.43 1.67
C ALA A 237 -0.59 0.53 1.56
N GLN A 238 0.02 0.92 2.69
CA GLN A 238 1.01 2.01 2.75
C GLN A 238 2.45 1.51 2.91
N GLY A 239 3.27 1.81 1.89
CA GLY A 239 4.61 2.42 2.01
C GLY A 239 5.72 1.70 2.78
N ASN A 240 5.56 0.44 3.20
CA ASN A 240 6.68 -0.36 3.67
C ASN A 240 7.39 -1.06 2.47
N ALA A 241 8.61 -1.55 2.68
CA ALA A 241 9.41 -2.16 1.60
C ALA A 241 8.70 -3.34 0.91
N ALA A 242 7.89 -4.10 1.65
CA ALA A 242 7.09 -5.19 1.10
C ALA A 242 5.95 -4.66 0.20
N ALA A 243 5.26 -3.59 0.60
CA ALA A 243 4.21 -2.96 -0.19
C ALA A 243 4.73 -2.44 -1.54
N ASN A 244 5.94 -1.87 -1.59
CA ASN A 244 6.54 -1.41 -2.84
C ASN A 244 6.80 -2.57 -3.81
N ALA A 245 7.31 -3.70 -3.32
CA ALA A 245 7.50 -4.90 -4.14
C ALA A 245 6.16 -5.47 -4.63
N THR A 246 5.12 -5.44 -3.80
CA THR A 246 3.77 -5.87 -4.15
C THR A 246 3.15 -5.00 -5.24
N ILE A 247 3.25 -3.66 -5.15
CA ILE A 247 2.77 -2.73 -6.20
C ILE A 247 3.40 -3.07 -7.55
N LEU A 248 4.71 -3.28 -7.57
CA LEU A 248 5.43 -3.59 -8.81
C LEU A 248 5.08 -4.98 -9.36
N LEU A 249 4.87 -5.97 -8.48
CA LEU A 249 4.37 -7.29 -8.87
C LEU A 249 2.98 -7.21 -9.50
N LEU A 250 2.07 -6.43 -8.91
CA LEU A 250 0.72 -6.22 -9.45
C LEU A 250 0.76 -5.50 -10.79
N ARG A 251 1.65 -4.51 -10.96
CA ARG A 251 1.86 -3.82 -12.24
C ARG A 251 2.35 -4.78 -13.32
N LEU A 252 3.39 -5.57 -13.04
CA LEU A 252 3.87 -6.59 -13.98
C LEU A 252 2.78 -7.63 -14.29
N SER A 253 2.03 -8.05 -13.27
CA SER A 253 0.94 -9.02 -13.42
C SER A 253 -0.17 -8.48 -14.33
N HIS A 254 -0.52 -7.20 -14.18
CA HIS A 254 -1.47 -6.51 -15.04
C HIS A 254 -0.98 -6.43 -16.50
N CYS A 255 0.30 -6.08 -16.72
CA CYS A 255 0.90 -6.08 -18.06
C CYS A 255 0.95 -7.47 -18.74
N LEU A 256 0.77 -8.55 -17.98
CA LEU A 256 0.81 -9.94 -18.45
C LEU A 256 -0.57 -10.61 -18.40
N ASP A 257 -1.65 -9.84 -18.18
CA ASP A 257 -3.03 -10.32 -18.10
C ASP A 257 -3.29 -11.35 -16.98
N ILE A 258 -2.48 -11.35 -15.92
CA ILE A 258 -2.68 -12.23 -14.75
C ILE A 258 -3.70 -11.57 -13.80
N ASP A 259 -4.77 -12.29 -13.44
CA ASP A 259 -5.76 -11.83 -12.45
C ASP A 259 -5.18 -11.91 -11.03
N MET A 260 -4.49 -10.84 -10.63
CA MET A 260 -3.92 -10.67 -9.30
C MET A 260 -4.52 -9.42 -8.64
N ARG A 261 -5.02 -9.58 -7.41
CA ARG A 261 -5.64 -8.49 -6.63
C ARG A 261 -5.00 -8.35 -5.27
N TRP A 262 -4.95 -7.12 -4.77
CA TRP A 262 -4.44 -6.81 -3.44
C TRP A 262 -5.52 -6.21 -2.56
N PHE A 263 -5.61 -6.71 -1.34
CA PHE A 263 -6.55 -6.25 -0.31
C PHE A 263 -5.79 -5.72 0.90
N ASP A 264 -6.20 -4.54 1.39
CA ASP A 264 -5.67 -3.91 2.60
C ASP A 264 -6.50 -4.25 3.84
N GLY A 265 -5.80 -4.70 4.88
CA GLY A 265 -6.26 -5.04 6.21
C GLY A 265 -5.94 -3.97 7.26
N LEU A 266 -6.37 -2.72 7.05
CA LEU A 266 -6.96 -1.87 8.10
C LEU A 266 -6.08 -1.36 9.27
N ASN A 267 -4.74 -1.45 9.24
CA ASN A 267 -3.88 -0.92 10.31
C ASN A 267 -3.25 0.46 10.00
N LYS A 268 -3.99 1.55 10.23
CA LYS A 268 -3.49 2.93 10.05
C LYS A 268 -3.18 3.64 11.37
N ASN A 269 -2.35 4.69 11.35
CA ASN A 269 -2.25 5.60 12.51
C ASN A 269 -3.56 6.37 12.71
N MET A 270 -4.01 6.48 13.95
CA MET A 270 -5.30 7.07 14.31
C MET A 270 -5.10 8.45 14.95
N LYS A 271 -5.91 9.44 14.57
CA LYS A 271 -5.95 10.74 15.26
C LYS A 271 -6.57 10.56 16.64
N ASP A 272 -6.20 11.40 17.60
CA ASP A 272 -6.73 11.29 18.97
C ASP A 272 -8.27 11.42 19.03
N TRP A 273 -8.87 12.20 18.13
CA TRP A 273 -10.33 12.25 17.99
C TRP A 273 -10.92 10.90 17.58
N ASP A 274 -10.36 10.24 16.55
CA ASP A 274 -10.83 8.95 16.07
C ASP A 274 -10.64 7.87 17.15
N LEU A 275 -9.49 7.90 17.83
CA LEU A 275 -9.21 7.05 19.00
C LEU A 275 -10.27 7.22 20.09
N ALA A 276 -10.70 8.46 20.37
CA ALA A 276 -11.76 8.71 21.34
C ALA A 276 -13.13 8.17 20.88
N VAL A 277 -13.45 8.28 19.59
CA VAL A 277 -14.70 7.73 19.03
C VAL A 277 -14.75 6.21 19.18
N TYR A 278 -13.71 5.51 18.72
CA TYR A 278 -13.67 4.04 18.80
C TYR A 278 -13.48 3.54 20.24
N GLY A 279 -12.74 4.27 21.07
CA GLY A 279 -12.64 3.98 22.50
C GLY A 279 -13.99 4.07 23.23
N ARG A 280 -14.84 5.05 22.89
CA ARG A 280 -16.21 5.14 23.43
C ARG A 280 -17.11 4.02 22.94
N GLN A 281 -16.97 3.60 21.68
CA GLN A 281 -17.70 2.44 21.15
C GLN A 281 -17.32 1.16 21.88
N PHE A 282 -16.03 0.93 22.11
CA PHE A 282 -15.56 -0.18 22.94
C PHE A 282 -16.13 -0.14 24.36
N HIS A 283 -16.10 1.03 25.00
CA HIS A 283 -16.62 1.18 26.36
C HIS A 283 -18.14 0.90 26.42
N ALA A 284 -18.90 1.32 25.41
CA ALA A 284 -20.33 0.98 25.30
C ALA A 284 -20.55 -0.53 25.18
N LEU A 285 -19.70 -1.24 24.42
CA LEU A 285 -19.75 -2.69 24.28
C LEU A 285 -19.50 -3.41 25.61
N CYS A 286 -18.48 -3.00 26.37
CA CYS A 286 -18.22 -3.58 27.70
C CYS A 286 -19.40 -3.37 28.65
N ARG A 287 -19.98 -2.16 28.67
CA ARG A 287 -21.11 -1.81 29.54
C ARG A 287 -22.35 -2.67 29.25
N ASN A 288 -22.68 -2.86 27.97
CA ASN A 288 -23.85 -3.63 27.57
C ASN A 288 -23.72 -5.13 27.91
N SER A 289 -22.48 -5.62 28.00
CA SER A 289 -22.17 -7.01 28.32
C SER A 289 -21.86 -7.25 29.81
N GLY A 290 -21.90 -6.21 30.66
CA GLY A 290 -21.53 -6.30 32.07
C GLY A 290 -20.04 -6.59 32.33
N ILE A 291 -19.17 -6.28 31.37
CA ILE A 291 -17.72 -6.52 31.44
C ILE A 291 -17.03 -5.27 31.97
N THR A 292 -16.04 -5.45 32.86
CA THR A 292 -15.16 -4.36 33.32
C THR A 292 -14.44 -3.73 32.13
N ALA A 293 -14.64 -2.43 31.91
CA ALA A 293 -14.01 -1.70 30.82
C ALA A 293 -12.62 -1.14 31.20
N ILE A 294 -11.87 -0.75 30.17
CA ILE A 294 -10.62 0.01 30.29
C ILE A 294 -10.93 1.49 30.12
N ASP A 295 -10.61 2.28 31.13
CA ASP A 295 -10.79 3.73 31.17
C ASP A 295 -9.52 4.45 30.71
N TYR A 296 -9.21 4.35 29.41
CA TYR A 296 -8.10 5.11 28.83
C TYR A 296 -8.42 6.62 28.81
N PRO A 297 -7.49 7.52 29.20
CA PRO A 297 -6.05 7.30 29.44
C PRO A 297 -5.64 6.97 30.89
N ASN A 298 -6.59 6.92 31.83
CA ASN A 298 -6.32 6.68 33.25
C ASN A 298 -5.78 5.27 33.50
N ASP A 299 -6.37 4.29 32.82
CA ASP A 299 -5.92 2.91 32.84
C ASP A 299 -4.80 2.69 31.80
N LYS A 300 -3.71 2.08 32.28
CA LYS A 300 -2.72 1.42 31.41
C LYS A 300 -3.10 -0.05 31.27
N TYR A 301 -2.88 -0.60 30.09
CA TYR A 301 -3.30 -1.98 29.82
C TYR A 301 -2.37 -2.73 28.88
N ILE A 302 -2.40 -4.05 29.07
CA ILE A 302 -1.83 -5.07 28.19
C ILE A 302 -2.98 -5.60 27.34
N ILE A 303 -2.78 -5.70 26.03
CA ILE A 303 -3.75 -6.31 25.12
C ILE A 303 -3.28 -7.72 24.75
N VAL A 304 -4.19 -8.68 24.85
CA VAL A 304 -3.97 -10.08 24.50
C VAL A 304 -4.89 -10.43 23.35
N GLU A 305 -4.31 -10.91 22.26
CA GLU A 305 -5.07 -11.52 21.17
C GLU A 305 -4.97 -13.04 21.25
N MET A 306 -6.12 -13.68 21.40
CA MET A 306 -6.27 -15.12 21.24
C MET A 306 -6.58 -15.47 19.78
N ALA A 307 -6.31 -16.72 19.39
CA ALA A 307 -6.73 -17.24 18.09
C ALA A 307 -8.25 -17.18 17.87
N ASN A 308 -8.65 -17.25 16.59
CA ASN A 308 -10.07 -17.24 16.18
C ASN A 308 -10.86 -18.38 16.84
N THR A 309 -10.21 -19.52 17.11
CA THR A 309 -10.73 -20.64 17.93
C THR A 309 -10.00 -20.63 19.27
N PRO A 310 -10.49 -19.88 20.27
CA PRO A 310 -9.77 -19.69 21.52
C PRO A 310 -9.79 -20.97 22.38
N SER A 311 -8.62 -21.38 22.88
CA SER A 311 -8.49 -22.47 23.85
C SER A 311 -8.49 -21.91 25.28
N PHE A 312 -9.31 -22.50 26.15
CA PHE A 312 -9.30 -22.17 27.58
C PHE A 312 -7.92 -22.39 28.20
N GLN A 313 -7.17 -23.41 27.77
CA GLN A 313 -5.83 -23.68 28.28
C GLN A 313 -4.86 -22.54 27.98
N HIS A 314 -4.93 -21.95 26.78
CA HIS A 314 -4.09 -20.81 26.42
C HIS A 314 -4.47 -19.55 27.20
N ALA A 315 -5.77 -19.32 27.40
CA ALA A 315 -6.25 -18.23 28.24
C ALA A 315 -5.76 -18.41 29.69
N LEU A 316 -5.79 -19.64 30.21
CA LEU A 316 -5.28 -19.98 31.53
C LEU A 316 -3.79 -19.68 31.67
N THR A 317 -2.96 -20.00 30.67
CA THR A 317 -1.52 -19.67 30.69
C THR A 317 -1.30 -18.15 30.79
N VAL A 318 -2.04 -17.35 30.03
CA VAL A 318 -1.95 -15.88 30.10
C VAL A 318 -2.41 -15.35 31.46
N LEU A 319 -3.49 -15.91 32.01
CA LEU A 319 -4.01 -15.53 33.32
C LEU A 319 -3.02 -15.88 34.46
N GLN A 320 -2.38 -17.05 34.38
CA GLN A 320 -1.32 -17.46 35.31
C GLN A 320 -0.10 -16.54 35.22
N ALA A 321 0.33 -16.19 34.00
CA ALA A 321 1.43 -15.25 33.79
C ALA A 321 1.11 -13.86 34.34
N TYR A 322 -0.14 -13.42 34.21
CA TYR A 322 -0.60 -12.15 34.78
C TYR A 322 -0.66 -12.19 36.32
N ASN A 323 -1.06 -13.32 36.92
CA ASN A 323 -1.00 -13.51 38.37
C ASN A 323 0.44 -13.45 38.89
N GLU A 324 1.37 -14.10 38.20
CA GLU A 324 2.79 -14.04 38.56
C GLU A 324 3.36 -12.63 38.41
N TYR A 325 3.04 -11.92 37.33
CA TYR A 325 3.39 -10.51 37.18
C TYR A 325 2.87 -9.67 38.36
N TYR A 326 1.64 -9.92 38.82
CA TYR A 326 1.09 -9.25 40.00
C TYR A 326 1.84 -9.60 41.29
N ASP A 327 2.22 -10.86 41.49
CA ASP A 327 3.00 -11.27 42.67
C ASP A 327 4.41 -10.69 42.65
N LEU A 328 5.08 -10.63 41.49
CA LEU A 328 6.36 -9.96 41.30
C LEU A 328 6.27 -8.46 41.60
N LEU A 329 5.16 -7.81 41.21
CA LEU A 329 4.91 -6.40 41.55
C LEU A 329 4.79 -6.19 43.06
N LYS A 330 4.09 -7.06 43.80
CA LYS A 330 3.95 -6.92 45.26
C LYS A 330 5.28 -6.93 46.01
N VAL A 331 6.26 -7.69 45.51
CA VAL A 331 7.58 -7.83 46.13
C VAL A 331 8.56 -6.75 45.66
N SER A 332 8.20 -5.96 44.63
CA SER A 332 9.03 -4.87 44.12
C SER A 332 9.15 -3.71 45.11
N ALA A 333 10.35 -3.16 45.24
CA ALA A 333 10.66 -2.03 46.14
C ALA A 333 9.93 -0.73 45.79
N SER A 334 9.51 -0.55 44.53
CA SER A 334 8.70 0.58 44.05
C SER A 334 7.70 0.07 43.01
N PRO A 335 6.56 -0.50 43.43
CA PRO A 335 5.62 -1.12 42.52
C PRO A 335 4.96 -0.08 41.62
N PRO A 336 5.15 -0.13 40.29
CA PRO A 336 4.36 0.71 39.39
C PRO A 336 2.89 0.27 39.38
N PHE A 337 1.98 1.13 38.93
CA PHE A 337 0.55 0.81 38.85
C PHE A 337 0.31 -0.46 38.02
N LEU A 338 -0.53 -1.37 38.51
CA LEU A 338 -0.86 -2.62 37.82
C LEU A 338 -1.57 -2.31 36.50
N ARG A 339 -1.05 -2.83 35.38
CA ARG A 339 -1.66 -2.68 34.05
C ARG A 339 -2.85 -3.62 33.96
N LYS A 340 -4.01 -3.13 33.55
CA LYS A 340 -5.17 -4.00 33.27
C LYS A 340 -4.85 -5.00 32.15
N LEU A 341 -5.39 -6.20 32.24
CA LEU A 341 -5.31 -7.22 31.20
C LEU A 341 -6.58 -7.19 30.35
N LEU A 342 -6.43 -6.93 29.05
CA LEU A 342 -7.51 -7.02 28.08
C LEU A 342 -7.35 -8.27 27.23
N LEU A 343 -8.16 -9.29 27.50
CA LEU A 343 -8.20 -10.52 26.71
C LEU A 343 -9.28 -10.40 25.63
N CYS A 344 -8.84 -10.42 24.37
CA CYS A 344 -9.70 -10.29 23.22
C CYS A 344 -9.71 -11.57 22.39
N VAL A 345 -10.91 -11.95 21.95
CA VAL A 345 -11.09 -12.92 20.86
C VAL A 345 -11.82 -12.22 19.73
N ARG A 346 -11.27 -12.30 18.51
CA ARG A 346 -11.93 -11.73 17.33
C ARG A 346 -12.96 -12.71 16.81
N GLN A 347 -14.19 -12.24 16.61
CA GLN A 347 -15.23 -13.05 15.97
C GLN A 347 -15.24 -12.82 14.46
N THR A 348 -14.78 -13.82 13.70
CA THR A 348 -15.11 -13.97 12.28
C THR A 348 -16.48 -14.64 12.17
N HIS A 349 -17.26 -14.33 11.13
CA HIS A 349 -18.69 -14.67 11.05
C HIS A 349 -19.05 -16.10 11.52
N GLY A 350 -20.00 -16.21 12.46
CA GLY A 350 -20.76 -17.44 12.71
C GLY A 350 -20.51 -18.21 14.01
N ASN A 351 -19.37 -18.05 14.70
CA ASN A 351 -19.11 -18.79 15.95
C ASN A 351 -19.17 -17.90 17.20
N THR A 352 -20.11 -18.20 18.10
CA THR A 352 -20.11 -17.72 19.48
C THR A 352 -19.67 -18.86 20.39
N ASP A 353 -18.38 -18.91 20.73
CA ASP A 353 -17.87 -19.83 21.76
C ASP A 353 -18.27 -19.36 23.16
N GLY A 354 -19.57 -19.40 23.47
CA GLY A 354 -20.10 -19.02 24.78
C GLY A 354 -19.44 -19.79 25.92
N ASP A 355 -19.12 -21.07 25.69
CA ASP A 355 -18.48 -21.97 26.66
C ASP A 355 -17.06 -21.51 27.03
N PHE A 356 -16.31 -20.93 26.08
CA PHE A 356 -14.99 -20.37 26.36
C PHE A 356 -15.09 -19.21 27.34
N TYR A 357 -15.94 -18.22 27.05
CA TYR A 357 -16.10 -17.05 27.90
C TYR A 357 -16.63 -17.40 29.29
N ALA A 358 -17.58 -18.33 29.37
CA ALA A 358 -18.10 -18.82 30.64
C ALA A 358 -17.02 -19.52 31.48
N SER A 359 -16.17 -20.34 30.83
CA SER A 359 -15.06 -21.03 31.50
C SER A 359 -14.02 -20.05 32.03
N VAL A 360 -13.64 -19.04 31.23
CA VAL A 360 -12.70 -17.99 31.63
C VAL A 360 -13.28 -17.15 32.78
N ALA A 361 -14.53 -16.73 32.69
CA ALA A 361 -15.19 -15.96 33.74
C ALA A 361 -15.30 -16.76 35.06
N SER A 362 -15.66 -18.04 34.98
CA SER A 362 -15.73 -18.94 36.15
C SER A 362 -14.38 -19.10 36.84
N HIS A 363 -13.30 -19.24 36.05
CA HIS A 363 -11.93 -19.31 36.58
C HIS A 363 -11.52 -18.01 37.28
N ILE A 364 -11.77 -16.85 36.66
CA ILE A 364 -11.43 -15.55 37.26
C ILE A 364 -12.16 -15.35 38.60
N ALA A 365 -13.47 -15.62 38.63
CA ALA A 365 -14.29 -15.47 39.83
C ALA A 365 -13.90 -16.43 40.96
N SER A 366 -13.44 -17.64 40.61
CA SER A 366 -13.10 -18.69 41.59
C SER A 366 -11.66 -18.59 42.09
N ASN A 367 -10.71 -18.23 41.21
CA ASN A 367 -9.28 -18.36 41.46
C ASN A 367 -8.52 -17.02 41.50
N MET A 368 -9.10 -15.92 41.00
CA MET A 368 -8.40 -14.64 40.80
C MET A 368 -9.19 -13.42 41.33
N LYS A 369 -9.88 -13.56 42.48
CA LYS A 369 -10.75 -12.50 43.04
C LYS A 369 -10.09 -11.13 43.20
N ASP A 370 -8.83 -11.09 43.63
CA ASP A 370 -8.10 -9.84 43.81
C ASP A 370 -7.77 -9.13 42.48
N LEU A 371 -7.76 -9.90 41.38
CA LEU A 371 -7.41 -9.45 40.03
C LEU A 371 -8.63 -9.23 39.13
N GLU A 372 -9.82 -9.66 39.53
CA GLU A 372 -11.06 -9.61 38.73
C GLU A 372 -11.33 -8.21 38.15
N LYS A 373 -11.16 -7.16 38.97
CA LYS A 373 -11.34 -5.75 38.54
C LYS A 373 -10.29 -5.23 37.54
N PHE A 374 -9.22 -5.98 37.32
CA PHE A 374 -8.14 -5.64 36.40
C PHE A 374 -8.15 -6.49 35.13
N ILE A 375 -9.06 -7.46 35.02
CA ILE A 375 -9.13 -8.35 33.86
C ILE A 375 -10.43 -8.07 33.11
N ALA A 376 -10.30 -7.72 31.84
CA ALA A 376 -11.41 -7.53 30.91
C ALA A 376 -11.33 -8.63 29.84
N VAL A 377 -12.39 -9.43 29.71
CA VAL A 377 -12.49 -10.49 28.70
C VAL A 377 -13.66 -10.18 27.79
N THR A 378 -13.40 -9.85 26.53
CA THR A 378 -14.47 -9.42 25.62
C THR A 378 -14.25 -9.87 24.18
N PRO A 379 -15.30 -10.30 23.47
CA PRO A 379 -15.25 -10.41 22.02
C PRO A 379 -15.09 -9.02 21.41
N ILE A 380 -14.24 -8.90 20.39
CA ILE A 380 -14.18 -7.71 19.53
C ILE A 380 -14.71 -8.10 18.15
N LYS A 381 -15.78 -7.43 17.74
CA LYS A 381 -16.40 -7.53 16.41
C LYS A 381 -15.96 -6.35 15.54
N LEU A 382 -16.18 -6.49 14.23
CA LEU A 382 -16.05 -5.40 13.26
C LEU A 382 -16.78 -4.12 13.74
N PRO A 383 -16.24 -2.91 13.44
CA PRO A 383 -15.13 -2.64 12.53
C PRO A 383 -13.73 -2.73 13.19
N ASP A 384 -12.72 -3.13 12.40
CA ASP A 384 -11.32 -3.31 12.84
C ASP A 384 -10.65 -2.04 13.39
N GLN A 385 -11.28 -0.86 13.26
CA GLN A 385 -10.78 0.38 13.85
C GLN A 385 -10.88 0.42 15.39
N ILE A 386 -11.80 -0.35 15.98
CA ILE A 386 -11.83 -0.56 17.44
C ILE A 386 -10.55 -1.29 17.87
N TRP A 387 -10.18 -2.35 17.15
CA TRP A 387 -8.95 -3.08 17.38
C TRP A 387 -7.72 -2.19 17.20
N ASN A 388 -7.61 -1.50 16.08
CA ASN A 388 -6.51 -0.58 15.80
C ASN A 388 -6.35 0.49 16.90
N THR A 389 -7.46 0.99 17.44
CA THR A 389 -7.48 1.93 18.57
C THR A 389 -6.91 1.31 19.84
N LEU A 390 -7.37 0.11 20.20
CA LEU A 390 -6.91 -0.61 21.39
C LEU A 390 -5.44 -1.03 21.26
N LEU A 391 -5.02 -1.52 20.10
CA LEU A 391 -3.64 -1.86 19.80
C LEU A 391 -2.72 -0.63 19.86
N SER A 392 -3.18 0.52 19.33
CA SER A 392 -2.40 1.76 19.31
C SER A 392 -2.14 2.31 20.72
N LYS A 393 -3.02 2.08 21.69
CA LYS A 393 -2.91 2.63 23.05
C LYS A 393 -2.44 1.63 24.12
N ALA A 394 -2.38 0.33 23.82
CA ALA A 394 -1.83 -0.69 24.73
C ALA A 394 -0.35 -0.43 25.06
N GLU A 395 0.12 -0.73 26.26
CA GLU A 395 1.56 -0.61 26.58
C GLU A 395 2.36 -1.81 26.07
N LEU A 396 1.72 -2.98 26.06
CA LEU A 396 2.32 -4.25 25.64
C LEU A 396 1.26 -5.09 24.92
N VAL A 397 1.69 -5.84 23.92
CA VAL A 397 0.85 -6.73 23.11
C VAL A 397 1.28 -8.17 23.36
N ILE A 398 0.34 -9.04 23.68
CA ILE A 398 0.55 -10.50 23.75
C ILE A 398 -0.20 -11.13 22.58
N LEU A 399 0.51 -11.84 21.72
CA LEU A 399 -0.03 -12.61 20.60
C LEU A 399 0.16 -14.09 20.91
N PHE A 400 -0.85 -14.71 21.51
CA PHE A 400 -0.71 -16.03 22.09
C PHE A 400 -1.62 -17.04 21.42
N SER A 401 -1.00 -17.93 20.65
CA SER A 401 -1.67 -18.99 19.93
C SER A 401 -0.69 -20.09 19.53
N ASP A 402 -1.23 -21.29 19.30
CA ASP A 402 -0.60 -22.42 18.62
C ASP A 402 -0.94 -22.46 17.11
N SER A 403 -1.87 -21.62 16.65
CA SER A 403 -2.26 -21.46 15.25
C SER A 403 -1.58 -20.23 14.62
N LYS A 404 -1.37 -20.29 13.30
CA LYS A 404 -0.78 -19.18 12.52
C LYS A 404 -1.72 -17.97 12.37
N ASP A 405 -2.88 -17.98 13.02
CA ASP A 405 -3.92 -16.97 12.85
C ASP A 405 -3.51 -15.59 13.40
N CYS A 406 -2.56 -15.56 14.34
CA CYS A 406 -2.05 -14.33 14.94
C CYS A 406 -0.92 -13.66 14.13
N GLU A 407 -0.47 -14.24 13.01
CA GLU A 407 0.69 -13.71 12.26
C GLU A 407 0.45 -12.36 11.58
N GLY A 408 -0.77 -12.13 11.05
CA GLY A 408 -1.11 -10.81 10.51
C GLY A 408 -1.00 -9.72 11.58
N ARG A 409 -1.28 -10.08 12.83
CA ARG A 409 -1.35 -9.18 13.99
C ARG A 409 0.00 -8.89 14.58
N PHE A 410 0.92 -9.84 14.44
CA PHE A 410 2.32 -9.60 14.69
C PHE A 410 2.85 -8.44 13.86
N LEU A 411 2.56 -8.42 12.56
CA LEU A 411 2.95 -7.29 11.71
C LEU A 411 2.24 -5.99 12.13
N GLU A 412 0.94 -6.05 12.44
CA GLU A 412 0.19 -4.87 12.87
C GLU A 412 0.76 -4.24 14.15
N ALA A 413 1.14 -5.07 15.12
CA ALA A 413 1.71 -4.67 16.39
C ALA A 413 3.14 -4.11 16.22
N VAL A 414 3.98 -4.76 15.40
CA VAL A 414 5.35 -4.30 15.09
C VAL A 414 5.34 -2.92 14.45
N GLN A 415 4.32 -2.62 13.64
CA GLN A 415 4.16 -1.31 13.00
C GLN A 415 3.78 -0.19 13.98
N LYS A 416 3.32 -0.50 15.21
CA LYS A 416 3.03 0.50 16.23
C LYS A 416 4.33 0.92 16.93
N LYS A 417 4.56 2.24 16.96
CA LYS A 417 5.75 2.80 17.60
C LYS A 417 5.83 2.41 19.08
N ASN A 418 7.00 1.99 19.52
CA ASN A 418 7.35 1.70 20.91
C ASN A 418 6.43 0.70 21.61
N LYS A 419 6.03 -0.37 20.92
CA LYS A 419 5.29 -1.49 21.54
C LYS A 419 6.22 -2.65 21.81
N THR A 420 6.18 -3.14 23.04
CA THR A 420 6.70 -4.46 23.38
C THR A 420 5.69 -5.52 22.97
N ILE A 421 6.17 -6.59 22.34
CA ILE A 421 5.36 -7.67 21.80
C ILE A 421 5.87 -8.98 22.40
N ILE A 422 4.98 -9.73 23.04
CA ILE A 422 5.25 -11.11 23.47
C ILE A 422 4.46 -12.03 22.54
N ARG A 423 5.11 -13.05 21.97
CA ARG A 423 4.48 -14.02 21.07
C ARG A 423 4.89 -15.45 21.40
N THR A 424 4.11 -16.42 20.95
CA THR A 424 4.52 -17.84 21.01
C THR A 424 5.79 -18.07 20.18
N GLU A 425 6.72 -18.86 20.72
CA GLU A 425 7.94 -19.30 20.03
C GLU A 425 7.62 -20.17 18.80
N GLY A 426 8.44 -20.04 17.76
CA GLY A 426 8.38 -20.90 16.57
C GLY A 426 7.16 -20.72 15.66
N LEU A 427 6.32 -19.71 15.94
CA LEU A 427 5.11 -19.44 15.17
C LEU A 427 5.43 -18.59 13.92
N GLY A 428 4.90 -19.01 12.76
CA GLY A 428 4.84 -18.19 11.54
C GLY A 428 6.13 -17.97 10.74
N PRO A 429 6.03 -17.26 9.60
CA PRO A 429 7.14 -17.08 8.67
C PRO A 429 8.11 -15.94 9.06
N TYR A 430 7.82 -15.21 10.13
CA TYR A 430 8.53 -13.97 10.48
C TYR A 430 9.68 -14.15 11.49
N ALA A 431 10.28 -15.34 11.58
CA ALA A 431 11.37 -15.65 12.51
C ALA A 431 12.52 -14.63 12.44
N SER A 432 12.94 -14.23 11.23
CA SER A 432 13.98 -13.21 11.06
C SER A 432 13.57 -11.83 11.57
N LEU A 433 12.27 -11.46 11.52
CA LEU A 433 11.78 -10.20 12.08
C LEU A 433 11.77 -10.24 13.61
N VAL A 434 11.55 -11.42 14.20
CA VAL A 434 11.65 -11.64 15.64
C VAL A 434 13.10 -11.50 16.10
N GLU A 435 14.05 -12.09 15.37
CA GLU A 435 15.48 -12.05 15.70
C GLU A 435 16.07 -10.63 15.67
N ILE A 436 15.65 -9.80 14.72
CA ILE A 436 16.16 -8.43 14.56
C ILE A 436 15.40 -7.39 15.40
N ASN A 437 14.16 -7.68 15.79
CA ASN A 437 13.33 -6.75 16.54
C ASN A 437 13.41 -7.05 18.03
N GLU A 438 14.33 -6.35 18.64
CA GLU A 438 14.57 -6.28 20.08
C GLU A 438 13.30 -5.98 20.94
N ASN A 439 12.19 -5.46 20.37
CA ASN A 439 10.89 -5.26 21.07
C ASN A 439 10.02 -6.52 21.10
N VAL A 440 10.45 -7.58 20.42
CA VAL A 440 9.70 -8.81 20.29
C VAL A 440 10.35 -9.87 21.16
N PHE A 441 9.56 -10.47 22.03
CA PHE A 441 9.94 -11.55 22.92
C PHE A 441 9.14 -12.80 22.58
N THR A 442 9.80 -13.96 22.61
CA THR A 442 9.16 -15.25 22.39
C THR A 442 9.06 -16.03 23.68
N VAL A 443 7.93 -16.69 23.89
CA VAL A 443 7.68 -17.56 25.05
C VAL A 443 7.03 -18.87 24.61
N GLY A 444 7.26 -19.96 25.34
CA GLY A 444 6.61 -21.24 25.08
C GLY A 444 5.12 -21.22 25.42
N ILE A 445 4.31 -22.02 24.71
CA ILE A 445 2.84 -22.06 24.87
C ILE A 445 2.36 -22.48 26.28
N ALA A 446 3.21 -23.15 27.06
CA ALA A 446 2.91 -23.57 28.43
C ALA A 446 3.75 -22.83 29.49
N ASP A 447 4.59 -21.88 29.07
CA ASP A 447 5.56 -21.21 29.95
C ASP A 447 5.01 -19.88 30.46
N PHE A 448 4.07 -19.97 31.40
CA PHE A 448 3.52 -18.78 32.06
C PHE A 448 4.59 -18.03 32.88
N HIS A 449 5.61 -18.75 33.36
CA HIS A 449 6.72 -18.18 34.15
C HIS A 449 7.56 -17.20 33.32
N ALA A 450 8.03 -17.64 32.15
CA ALA A 450 8.79 -16.77 31.24
C ALA A 450 7.97 -15.54 30.81
N MET A 451 6.66 -15.73 30.56
CA MET A 451 5.76 -14.63 30.21
C MET A 451 5.59 -13.63 31.36
N GLY A 452 5.36 -14.10 32.59
CA GLY A 452 5.21 -13.24 33.78
C GLY A 452 6.47 -12.42 34.06
N GLN A 453 7.66 -13.04 33.92
CA GLN A 453 8.94 -12.33 34.04
C GLN A 453 9.15 -11.30 32.92
N CYS A 454 8.82 -11.65 31.67
CA CYS A 454 8.92 -10.75 30.53
C CYS A 454 8.02 -9.51 30.71
N LEU A 455 6.79 -9.72 31.20
CA LEU A 455 5.87 -8.64 31.59
C LEU A 455 6.49 -7.74 32.65
N PHE A 456 7.02 -8.31 33.72
CA PHE A 456 7.64 -7.56 34.80
C PHE A 456 8.83 -6.73 34.32
N GLN A 457 9.75 -7.33 33.55
CA GLN A 457 10.94 -6.66 33.05
C GLN A 457 10.59 -5.49 32.12
N ASN A 458 9.75 -5.72 31.12
CA ASN A 458 9.44 -4.71 30.09
C ASN A 458 8.53 -3.59 30.58
N LEU A 459 7.68 -3.85 31.58
CA LEU A 459 6.79 -2.83 32.16
C LEU A 459 7.42 -2.08 33.33
N THR A 460 8.60 -2.49 33.81
CA THR A 460 9.26 -1.92 35.01
C THR A 460 10.67 -1.37 34.74
N LEU A 461 11.45 -1.96 33.83
CA LEU A 461 12.85 -1.61 33.57
C LEU A 461 13.03 -1.19 32.11
N GLN A 462 13.10 0.12 31.84
CA GLN A 462 13.44 0.62 30.50
C GLN A 462 14.95 0.89 30.40
N GLY A 463 15.67 0.12 29.56
CA GLY A 463 17.02 0.54 29.15
C GLY A 463 17.83 -0.45 28.32
N HIS A 464 18.22 0.05 27.13
CA HIS A 464 19.41 -0.26 26.31
C HIS A 464 19.25 -1.17 25.10
N ARG A 465 19.49 -0.55 23.94
CA ARG A 465 19.45 -1.14 22.61
C ARG A 465 20.55 -0.53 21.73
N HIS A 466 21.27 -1.40 21.03
CA HIS A 466 22.52 -1.11 20.32
C HIS A 466 22.26 -0.92 18.80
N PRO A 467 23.07 -0.13 18.07
CA PRO A 467 22.76 0.27 16.69
C PRO A 467 23.35 -0.69 15.64
N TYR A 468 22.63 -0.84 14.53
CA TYR A 468 23.02 -1.63 13.35
C TYR A 468 23.55 -0.72 12.22
N ASN A 469 24.61 -1.16 11.52
CA ASN A 469 25.21 -0.47 10.37
C ASN A 469 25.06 -1.31 9.09
N PRO A 470 24.64 -0.75 7.94
CA PRO A 470 24.56 -1.49 6.69
C PRO A 470 25.84 -1.38 5.84
N ARG A 471 26.09 -2.40 5.03
CA ARG A 471 26.99 -2.36 3.86
C ARG A 471 26.19 -2.67 2.58
N PRO A 472 26.55 -2.07 1.44
CA PRO A 472 25.84 -2.25 0.18
C PRO A 472 26.42 -3.43 -0.62
N ASN A 473 25.63 -4.03 -1.50
CA ASN A 473 26.18 -4.91 -2.55
C ASN A 473 25.34 -4.89 -3.82
N ASN A 474 26.06 -5.08 -4.94
CA ASN A 474 25.56 -5.21 -6.30
C ASN A 474 24.43 -6.24 -6.41
N ILE A 475 23.43 -5.89 -7.23
CA ILE A 475 22.12 -6.54 -7.28
C ILE A 475 22.11 -7.63 -8.37
N CYS A 476 21.70 -8.85 -8.03
CA CYS A 476 21.49 -9.95 -8.97
C CYS A 476 20.02 -9.99 -9.46
N ASP A 477 19.75 -10.62 -10.61
CA ASP A 477 18.41 -10.63 -11.23
C ASP A 477 17.34 -11.14 -10.26
N GLU A 478 17.67 -12.12 -9.41
CA GLU A 478 16.74 -12.75 -8.46
C GLU A 478 16.14 -11.77 -7.45
N ILE A 479 16.85 -10.67 -7.16
CA ILE A 479 16.42 -9.64 -6.22
C ILE A 479 15.89 -8.38 -6.92
N THR A 480 15.83 -8.39 -8.25
CA THR A 480 15.07 -7.39 -9.02
C THR A 480 13.57 -7.67 -8.87
N THR A 481 12.74 -6.66 -9.16
CA THR A 481 11.28 -6.82 -9.21
C THR A 481 10.84 -7.98 -10.09
N THR A 482 11.36 -8.02 -11.32
CA THR A 482 10.97 -9.02 -12.32
C THR A 482 11.47 -10.41 -11.94
N GLY A 483 12.67 -10.53 -11.37
CA GLY A 483 13.17 -11.80 -10.85
C GLY A 483 12.40 -12.28 -9.62
N ASN A 484 12.04 -11.38 -8.71
CA ASN A 484 11.20 -11.72 -7.56
C ASN A 484 9.79 -12.17 -7.98
N ALA A 485 9.26 -11.65 -9.09
CA ALA A 485 7.96 -12.07 -9.61
C ALA A 485 7.94 -13.55 -10.02
N VAL A 486 9.06 -14.09 -10.53
CA VAL A 486 9.18 -15.53 -10.86
C VAL A 486 8.81 -16.40 -9.67
N ASN A 487 9.20 -16.00 -8.45
CA ASN A 487 8.88 -16.75 -7.23
C ASN A 487 7.36 -16.89 -7.04
N TRP A 488 6.64 -15.78 -7.13
CA TRP A 488 5.19 -15.75 -6.91
C TRP A 488 4.42 -16.45 -8.02
N LEU A 489 4.83 -16.26 -9.29
CA LEU A 489 4.18 -16.90 -10.43
C LEU A 489 4.38 -18.42 -10.41
N PHE A 490 5.59 -18.89 -10.09
CA PHE A 490 5.88 -20.31 -9.93
C PHE A 490 5.06 -20.93 -8.79
N LEU A 491 5.06 -20.32 -7.61
CA LEU A 491 4.29 -20.80 -6.47
C LEU A 491 2.79 -20.86 -6.79
N ALA A 492 2.24 -19.79 -7.38
CA ALA A 492 0.84 -19.77 -7.79
C ALA A 492 0.54 -20.86 -8.83
N SER A 493 1.43 -21.07 -9.80
CA SER A 493 1.28 -22.08 -10.85
C SER A 493 1.22 -23.48 -10.26
N ALA A 494 2.22 -23.86 -9.47
CA ALA A 494 2.33 -25.18 -8.87
C ALA A 494 1.26 -25.46 -7.82
N LEU A 495 1.01 -24.52 -6.89
CA LEU A 495 0.00 -24.72 -5.84
C LEU A 495 -1.42 -24.84 -6.41
N SER A 496 -1.73 -24.12 -7.49
CA SER A 496 -3.02 -24.25 -8.16
C SER A 496 -3.17 -25.54 -8.97
N ASN A 497 -2.06 -26.23 -9.30
CA ASN A 497 -2.08 -27.59 -9.85
C ASN A 497 -2.19 -28.68 -8.77
N GLY A 498 -2.25 -28.28 -7.49
CA GLY A 498 -2.29 -29.21 -6.36
C GLY A 498 -0.91 -29.77 -5.99
N ASP A 499 0.16 -29.21 -6.55
CA ASP A 499 1.51 -29.65 -6.22
C ASP A 499 1.87 -29.26 -4.79
N ARG A 500 2.62 -30.13 -4.12
CA ARG A 500 3.27 -29.82 -2.85
C ARG A 500 4.67 -29.31 -3.14
N ILE A 501 4.97 -28.08 -2.72
CA ILE A 501 6.31 -27.51 -2.81
C ILE A 501 7.00 -27.57 -1.45
N GLU A 502 8.14 -28.24 -1.39
CA GLU A 502 9.03 -28.28 -0.23
C GLU A 502 10.40 -27.73 -0.62
N PRO A 503 10.70 -26.46 -0.33
CA PRO A 503 11.93 -25.83 -0.81
C PRO A 503 13.20 -26.40 -0.17
N ASN A 504 13.11 -27.00 1.01
CA ASN A 504 14.24 -27.61 1.74
C ASN A 504 15.47 -26.70 1.86
N GLY A 505 15.24 -25.38 2.01
CA GLY A 505 16.29 -24.35 2.13
C GLY A 505 16.76 -23.76 0.80
N GLU A 506 16.28 -24.24 -0.35
CA GLU A 506 16.60 -23.71 -1.67
C GLU A 506 15.77 -22.46 -2.01
N TYR A 507 16.33 -21.58 -2.86
CA TYR A 507 15.61 -20.41 -3.34
C TYR A 507 14.47 -20.82 -4.29
N ILE A 508 13.28 -20.27 -4.07
CA ILE A 508 12.10 -20.49 -4.94
C ILE A 508 12.41 -20.21 -6.41
N TYR A 509 13.22 -19.17 -6.66
CA TYR A 509 13.66 -18.81 -8.00
C TYR A 509 14.40 -19.96 -8.71
N ARG A 510 15.26 -20.69 -7.99
CA ARG A 510 16.01 -21.83 -8.54
C ARG A 510 15.13 -23.05 -8.74
N LEU A 511 14.16 -23.27 -7.86
CA LEU A 511 13.15 -24.31 -8.05
C LEU A 511 12.32 -24.05 -9.31
N ALA A 512 11.95 -22.79 -9.53
CA ALA A 512 11.24 -22.35 -10.72
C ALA A 512 12.06 -22.56 -12.00
N GLN A 513 13.38 -22.35 -11.93
CA GLN A 513 14.30 -22.65 -13.03
C GLN A 513 14.34 -24.15 -13.34
N GLY A 514 14.59 -24.99 -12.33
CA GLY A 514 14.69 -26.44 -12.52
C GLY A 514 13.42 -27.02 -13.12
N ARG A 515 12.25 -26.60 -12.63
CA ARG A 515 10.97 -27.13 -13.12
C ARG A 515 10.66 -26.78 -14.57
N MET A 516 11.04 -25.58 -15.03
CA MET A 516 10.88 -25.21 -16.44
C MET A 516 11.81 -26.02 -17.35
N GLU A 517 13.00 -26.40 -16.88
CA GLU A 517 13.95 -27.23 -17.64
C GLU A 517 13.51 -28.69 -17.76
N GLU A 518 12.65 -29.15 -16.85
CA GLU A 518 12.03 -30.49 -16.87
C GLU A 518 10.74 -30.57 -17.72
N SER A 519 10.15 -29.42 -18.06
CA SER A 519 8.88 -29.27 -18.79
C SER A 519 9.09 -29.09 -20.29
#